data_AF-A0A232EDP5-F1
#
_entry.id   AF-A0A232EDP5-F1
#
_cell.length_a   1.000
_cell.length_b   1.000
_cell.length_c   1.000
_cell.angle_alpha   90.00
_cell.angle_beta   90.00
_cell.angle_gamma   90.00
#
_symmetry.space_group_name_H-M   'P 1'
#
loop_
_entity.id
_entity.type
_entity.pdbx_description
1 polymer ?
#
loop_
_entity_poly.entity_id
_entity_poly.type
_entity_poly.pdbx_seq_one_letter_code
_entity_poly.pdbx_strand_id
1 'polypeptide(L)'
;MWPIQIRIPNIPESAAEVVGIDRGSGKPSSAKEFFKPSVDELLDIFEDGLEFCGSVKIVYFRCLIADGPARAFVLDHCGHNSTAPCSRCWIRGWCLRAGVMVYEGTVFVSRTEEEYSSRVDILHHKGLECPIGVFPINQMSSTVFDYMHLVYLGVMEKIFQGLIDGKFSKSAKLSSAGVQVLANRLEKVKEYCPDDFARKPVNVLKHGKFKATEHRQIQLYSGPVIFYGLLNSDALYKHFLLLHVAIRILSASEIYGIESLSYNVHSFLHLAGDIRSFGSLDSYSAFSYENNMSYFRKLCRKPNQPLQQIANRRAENCQVNVHKHHDKNSVKFIGAHSLGSKPPFENSNYSQYRKVVQVSYSLSISKPDGTIILRNGAICVIQNIIQLQNECYLLVKRFLTIENFFDLPCCSSTVDVFLCSRLSSDYILVSLEEIDNKCFRMPYWQNQPTLDMQSGYFMSKEQFKEAGVVPANVATARMMQKMMTLQNAANTLHHSEGSKNLYRSMSELTSSPKTPSNIIQTKNIGKSRTKPGILRHTQQKPLIQQPFTQQQQPLTQ
;
A
#
# COMPACT_ATOMS: atom_id res chain seq x y z
N MET A 1 12.61 21.28 -0.85
CA MET A 1 13.68 20.42 -0.32
C MET A 1 13.44 19.02 -0.85
N TRP A 2 14.45 18.44 -1.48
CA TRP A 2 14.40 17.14 -2.15
C TRP A 2 15.55 16.28 -1.60
N PRO A 3 15.28 15.34 -0.70
CA PRO A 3 16.32 14.46 -0.15
C PRO A 3 16.51 13.20 -1.01
N ILE A 4 17.76 12.76 -1.11
CA ILE A 4 18.16 11.41 -1.54
C ILE A 4 18.44 10.63 -0.25
N GLN A 5 17.77 9.48 -0.11
CA GLN A 5 17.86 8.64 1.08
C GLN A 5 18.26 7.22 0.68
N ILE A 6 19.05 6.57 1.53
CA ILE A 6 19.47 5.19 1.36
C ILE A 6 19.19 4.39 2.63
N ARG A 7 19.05 3.08 2.48
CA ARG A 7 18.94 2.14 3.60
C ARG A 7 19.66 0.86 3.21
N ILE A 8 20.35 0.24 4.16
CA ILE A 8 20.98 -1.07 3.98
C ILE A 8 20.07 -2.12 4.62
N PRO A 9 19.23 -2.83 3.85
CA PRO A 9 18.18 -3.67 4.41
C PRO A 9 18.71 -4.93 5.11
N ASN A 10 19.94 -5.36 4.79
CA ASN A 10 20.56 -6.54 5.40
C ASN A 10 21.09 -6.27 6.83
N ILE A 11 21.06 -5.01 7.28
CA ILE A 11 21.37 -4.65 8.66
C ILE A 11 20.03 -4.62 9.43
N PRO A 12 19.85 -5.48 10.45
CA PRO A 12 18.63 -5.49 11.25
C PRO A 12 18.36 -4.10 11.84
N GLU A 13 17.09 -3.67 11.80
CA GLU A 13 16.64 -2.37 12.32
C GLU A 13 17.31 -1.14 11.70
N SER A 14 17.94 -1.29 10.53
CA SER A 14 18.57 -0.15 9.85
C SER A 14 17.56 0.95 9.54
N ALA A 15 17.89 2.17 9.93
CA ALA A 15 17.14 3.36 9.57
C ALA A 15 17.54 3.85 8.18
N ALA A 16 16.65 4.61 7.55
CA ALA A 16 16.97 5.34 6.34
C ALA A 16 17.87 6.54 6.66
N GLU A 17 18.99 6.64 5.96
CA GLU A 17 19.95 7.73 6.08
C GLU A 17 19.87 8.64 4.87
N VAL A 18 20.14 9.93 5.07
CA VAL A 18 20.17 10.90 3.98
C VAL A 18 21.58 11.10 3.47
N VAL A 19 21.73 11.04 2.15
CA VAL A 19 23.02 11.17 1.46
C VAL A 19 23.07 12.33 0.48
N GLY A 20 21.92 12.92 0.15
CA GLY A 20 21.85 14.11 -0.69
C GLY A 20 20.65 14.97 -0.35
N ILE A 21 20.76 16.29 -0.47
CA ILE A 21 19.64 17.21 -0.32
C ILE A 21 19.78 18.35 -1.33
N ASP A 22 18.77 18.52 -2.17
CA ASP A 22 18.56 19.75 -2.93
C ASP A 22 17.56 20.68 -2.23
N ARG A 23 17.79 21.98 -2.34
CA ARG A 23 16.82 22.98 -1.92
C ARG A 23 16.74 24.14 -2.91
N GLY A 24 15.77 24.04 -3.82
CA GLY A 24 15.21 25.16 -4.56
C GLY A 24 13.83 25.63 -4.08
N SER A 25 13.31 26.65 -4.75
CA SER A 25 11.90 27.09 -4.70
C SER A 25 10.94 26.07 -5.34
N GLY A 26 11.48 25.11 -6.11
CA GLY A 26 10.73 24.06 -6.79
C GLY A 26 11.48 22.72 -6.81
N LYS A 27 11.09 21.89 -7.77
CA LYS A 27 11.78 20.65 -8.12
C LYS A 27 13.15 20.97 -8.73
N PRO A 28 14.21 20.15 -8.52
CA PRO A 28 15.47 20.35 -9.22
C PRO A 28 15.23 20.37 -10.73
N SER A 29 15.85 21.33 -11.42
CA SER A 29 15.71 21.50 -12.87
C SER A 29 16.31 20.33 -13.65
N SER A 30 17.39 19.75 -13.13
CA SER A 30 18.11 18.63 -13.73
C SER A 30 18.19 17.47 -12.75
N ALA A 31 17.65 16.31 -13.15
CA ALA A 31 17.82 15.08 -12.40
C ALA A 31 19.31 14.67 -12.38
N LYS A 32 20.01 14.86 -13.51
CA LYS A 32 21.42 14.51 -13.65
C LYS A 32 22.29 15.28 -12.65
N GLU A 33 22.14 16.60 -12.59
CA GLU A 33 22.90 17.43 -11.65
C GLU A 33 22.56 17.12 -10.19
N PHE A 34 21.28 16.89 -9.90
CA PHE A 34 20.82 16.58 -8.55
C PHE A 34 21.39 15.26 -8.02
N PHE A 35 21.44 14.22 -8.87
CA PHE A 35 21.91 12.90 -8.47
C PHE A 35 23.41 12.71 -8.61
N LYS A 36 24.11 13.52 -9.41
CA LYS A 36 25.53 13.33 -9.75
C LYS A 36 26.43 13.07 -8.54
N PRO A 37 26.44 13.88 -7.46
CA PRO A 37 27.33 13.64 -6.33
C PRO A 37 27.11 12.26 -5.69
N SER A 38 25.85 11.88 -5.47
CA SER A 38 25.51 10.57 -4.89
C SER A 38 25.76 9.41 -5.87
N VAL A 39 25.63 9.63 -7.17
CA VAL A 39 25.90 8.61 -8.20
C VAL A 39 27.41 8.34 -8.29
N ASP A 40 28.23 9.38 -8.33
CA ASP A 40 29.69 9.26 -8.39
C ASP A 40 30.20 8.47 -7.15
N GLU A 41 29.79 8.87 -5.93
CA GLU A 41 30.18 8.17 -4.69
C GLU A 41 29.69 6.70 -4.65
N LEU A 42 28.49 6.41 -5.17
CA LEU A 42 27.96 5.05 -5.19
C LEU A 42 28.69 4.16 -6.21
N LEU A 43 29.15 4.72 -7.33
CA LEU A 43 29.96 3.97 -8.30
C LEU A 43 31.28 3.52 -7.68
N ASP A 44 31.98 4.43 -7.00
CA ASP A 44 33.22 4.10 -6.28
C ASP A 44 32.96 2.99 -5.25
N ILE A 45 31.87 3.08 -4.47
CA ILE A 45 31.49 2.07 -3.48
C ILE A 45 31.13 0.71 -4.12
N PHE A 46 30.52 0.71 -5.31
CA PHE A 46 30.20 -0.54 -6.01
C PHE A 46 31.44 -1.21 -6.60
N GLU A 47 32.45 -0.44 -6.98
CA GLU A 47 33.71 -0.93 -7.53
C GLU A 47 34.69 -1.39 -6.43
N ASP A 48 34.95 -0.53 -5.46
CA ASP A 48 35.98 -0.75 -4.43
C ASP A 48 35.45 -1.47 -3.17
N GLY A 49 34.13 -1.45 -2.97
CA GLY A 49 33.50 -1.86 -1.72
C GLY A 49 33.63 -0.83 -0.60
N LEU A 50 33.02 -1.13 0.54
CA LEU A 50 32.97 -0.24 1.70
C LEU A 50 33.81 -0.80 2.85
N GLU A 51 34.81 -0.05 3.32
CA GLU A 51 35.56 -0.43 4.53
C GLU A 51 34.68 -0.31 5.77
N PHE A 52 34.45 -1.42 6.45
CA PHE A 52 33.64 -1.48 7.67
C PHE A 52 34.21 -2.50 8.67
N CYS A 53 34.51 -2.04 9.88
CA CYS A 53 35.11 -2.84 10.96
C CYS A 53 36.39 -3.59 10.53
N GLY A 54 37.29 -2.91 9.81
CA GLY A 54 38.57 -3.49 9.35
C GLY A 54 38.42 -4.55 8.24
N SER A 55 37.27 -4.58 7.56
CA SER A 55 37.03 -5.46 6.43
C SER A 55 36.30 -4.73 5.31
N VAL A 56 36.66 -4.98 4.06
CA VAL A 56 35.95 -4.45 2.89
C VAL A 56 34.67 -5.24 2.67
N LYS A 57 33.54 -4.55 2.55
CA LYS A 57 32.21 -5.12 2.30
C LYS A 57 31.75 -4.74 0.90
N ILE A 58 31.42 -5.74 0.09
CA ILE A 58 30.87 -5.49 -1.25
C ILE A 58 29.42 -5.00 -1.10
N VAL A 59 29.11 -3.90 -1.78
CA VAL A 59 27.79 -3.27 -1.77
C VAL A 59 27.16 -3.44 -3.14
N TYR A 60 25.88 -3.81 -3.16
CA TYR A 60 25.11 -3.94 -4.39
C TYR A 60 23.89 -3.02 -4.37
N PHE A 61 23.59 -2.41 -5.51
CA PHE A 61 22.34 -1.68 -5.68
C PHE A 61 21.16 -2.65 -5.62
N ARG A 62 20.31 -2.52 -4.59
CA ARG A 62 19.11 -3.36 -4.46
C ARG A 62 17.97 -2.83 -5.33
N CYS A 63 17.45 -1.65 -4.97
CA CYS A 63 16.31 -1.07 -5.67
C CYS A 63 16.22 0.45 -5.48
N LEU A 64 15.65 1.14 -6.46
CA LEU A 64 15.18 2.51 -6.37
C LEU A 64 13.72 2.52 -5.89
N ILE A 65 13.45 3.18 -4.77
CA ILE A 65 12.10 3.40 -4.24
C ILE A 65 11.70 4.85 -4.52
N ALA A 66 10.66 5.05 -5.34
CA ALA A 66 10.18 6.38 -5.69
C ALA A 66 8.67 6.36 -5.99
N ASP A 67 7.99 7.47 -5.64
CA ASP A 67 6.60 7.70 -6.07
C ASP A 67 6.52 7.93 -7.59
N GLY A 68 5.32 8.01 -8.15
CA GLY A 68 5.15 8.17 -9.61
C GLY A 68 5.91 9.36 -10.20
N PRO A 69 5.77 10.59 -9.66
CA PRO A 69 6.51 11.77 -10.12
C PRO A 69 8.03 11.70 -9.94
N ALA A 70 8.53 11.20 -8.81
CA ALA A 70 9.97 11.05 -8.56
C ALA A 70 10.56 9.94 -9.43
N ARG A 71 9.86 8.82 -9.62
CA ARG A 71 10.28 7.75 -10.53
C ARG A 71 10.46 8.26 -11.96
N ALA A 72 9.47 9.00 -12.48
CA ALA A 72 9.55 9.64 -13.79
C ALA A 72 10.67 10.68 -13.90
N PHE A 73 11.08 11.28 -12.78
CA PHE A 73 12.20 12.22 -12.74
C PHE A 73 13.54 11.52 -12.81
N VAL A 74 13.74 10.49 -11.98
CA VAL A 74 15.00 9.75 -11.91
C VAL A 74 15.21 8.91 -13.16
N LEU A 75 14.16 8.29 -13.69
CA LEU A 75 14.28 7.45 -14.88
C LEU A 75 14.18 8.21 -16.22
N ASP A 76 14.05 9.54 -16.16
CA ASP A 76 13.83 10.41 -17.31
C ASP A 76 12.73 9.91 -18.27
N HIS A 77 11.53 9.70 -17.73
CA HIS A 77 10.37 9.35 -18.52
C HIS A 77 9.18 10.26 -18.25
N CYS A 78 8.14 10.11 -19.06
CA CYS A 78 6.89 10.84 -18.97
C CYS A 78 6.13 10.45 -17.70
N GLY A 79 5.48 11.44 -17.07
CA GLY A 79 4.82 11.24 -15.78
C GLY A 79 3.55 10.38 -15.87
N HIS A 80 2.97 10.09 -14.71
CA HIS A 80 1.77 9.24 -14.55
C HIS A 80 0.49 9.77 -15.25
N ASN A 81 0.49 11.01 -15.74
CA ASN A 81 -0.61 11.62 -16.50
C ASN A 81 -0.27 11.78 -18.00
N SER A 82 0.69 11.01 -18.51
CA SER A 82 1.06 11.04 -19.93
C SER A 82 0.38 9.91 -20.71
N THR A 83 0.40 10.00 -22.04
CA THR A 83 -0.08 8.93 -22.92
C THR A 83 0.66 7.61 -22.73
N ALA A 84 1.93 7.63 -22.30
CA ALA A 84 2.76 6.44 -22.11
C ALA A 84 3.48 6.49 -20.75
N PRO A 85 2.79 6.24 -19.62
CA PRO A 85 3.31 6.55 -18.28
C PRO A 85 4.09 5.43 -17.59
N CYS A 86 3.78 4.18 -17.91
CA CYS A 86 4.34 3.04 -17.19
C CYS A 86 5.75 2.79 -17.69
N SER A 87 6.71 2.52 -16.81
CA SER A 87 8.08 2.13 -17.20
C SER A 87 8.18 0.66 -17.60
N ARG A 88 7.26 -0.22 -17.15
CA ARG A 88 7.37 -1.68 -17.34
C ARG A 88 6.53 -2.26 -18.48
N CYS A 89 5.49 -1.59 -18.96
CA CYS A 89 4.66 -2.11 -20.05
C CYS A 89 4.20 -1.04 -21.05
N TRP A 90 3.86 -1.50 -22.24
CA TRP A 90 3.41 -0.71 -23.38
C TRP A 90 1.94 -0.21 -23.25
N ILE A 91 1.55 0.26 -22.06
CA ILE A 91 0.23 0.85 -21.84
C ILE A 91 0.12 2.22 -22.52
N ARG A 92 -1.03 2.47 -23.15
CA ARG A 92 -1.40 3.75 -23.75
C ARG A 92 -2.64 4.33 -23.09
N GLY A 93 -2.53 5.56 -22.60
CA GLY A 93 -3.63 6.30 -22.02
C GLY A 93 -4.20 7.34 -22.95
N TRP A 94 -5.43 7.73 -22.70
CA TRP A 94 -6.11 8.80 -23.43
C TRP A 94 -6.73 9.80 -22.47
N CYS A 95 -6.85 11.06 -22.92
CA CYS A 95 -7.42 12.14 -22.14
C CYS A 95 -8.95 12.12 -22.30
N LEU A 96 -9.67 11.74 -21.25
CA LEU A 96 -11.14 11.74 -21.26
C LEU A 96 -11.71 13.15 -21.18
N ARG A 97 -11.06 14.00 -20.39
CA ARG A 97 -11.34 15.44 -20.25
C ARG A 97 -10.12 16.11 -19.63
N ALA A 98 -10.07 17.44 -19.66
CA ALA A 98 -8.97 18.21 -19.08
C ALA A 98 -8.60 17.72 -17.66
N GLY A 99 -7.35 17.27 -17.51
CA GLY A 99 -6.80 16.76 -16.24
C GLY A 99 -7.17 15.31 -15.88
N VAL A 100 -7.87 14.56 -16.73
CA VAL A 100 -8.27 13.17 -16.47
C VAL A 100 -7.75 12.25 -17.56
N MET A 101 -6.68 11.51 -17.22
CA MET A 101 -6.14 10.44 -18.04
C MET A 101 -6.76 9.10 -17.67
N VAL A 102 -7.13 8.33 -18.70
CA VAL A 102 -7.71 7.00 -18.57
C VAL A 102 -6.75 5.99 -19.18
N TYR A 103 -6.60 4.86 -18.49
CA TYR A 103 -5.79 3.73 -18.90
C TYR A 103 -6.66 2.48 -18.82
N GLU A 104 -7.03 1.95 -19.98
CA GLU A 104 -7.96 0.82 -20.11
C GLU A 104 -7.22 -0.45 -20.50
N GLY A 105 -7.75 -1.58 -20.05
CA GLY A 105 -7.16 -2.89 -20.28
C GLY A 105 -6.38 -3.39 -19.08
N THR A 106 -6.08 -4.69 -19.13
CA THR A 106 -5.50 -5.45 -18.02
C THR A 106 -4.25 -6.22 -18.40
N VAL A 107 -4.08 -6.47 -19.70
CA VAL A 107 -2.95 -7.21 -20.26
C VAL A 107 -2.24 -6.29 -21.24
N PHE A 108 -0.96 -6.05 -20.97
CA PHE A 108 -0.10 -5.22 -21.81
C PHE A 108 1.23 -5.94 -22.01
N VAL A 109 1.84 -5.72 -23.17
CA VAL A 109 3.18 -6.25 -23.46
C VAL A 109 4.18 -5.59 -22.50
N SER A 110 4.98 -6.40 -21.82
CA SER A 110 6.08 -5.92 -20.99
C SER A 110 7.20 -5.35 -21.86
N ARG A 111 7.85 -4.28 -21.40
CA ARG A 111 9.07 -3.78 -22.04
C ARG A 111 10.24 -4.70 -21.76
N THR A 112 11.09 -4.90 -22.75
CA THR A 112 12.40 -5.54 -22.56
C THR A 112 13.44 -4.54 -22.09
N GLU A 113 14.53 -5.04 -21.49
CA GLU A 113 15.64 -4.19 -21.07
C GLU A 113 16.24 -3.42 -22.23
N GLU A 114 16.41 -4.11 -23.36
CA GLU A 114 16.94 -3.56 -24.60
C GLU A 114 16.03 -2.46 -25.13
N GLU A 115 14.71 -2.67 -25.15
CA GLU A 115 13.72 -1.66 -25.57
C GLU A 115 13.80 -0.40 -24.70
N TYR A 116 13.87 -0.56 -23.38
CA TYR A 116 13.90 0.58 -22.47
C TYR A 116 15.22 1.35 -22.54
N SER A 117 16.35 0.64 -22.57
CA SER A 117 17.70 1.23 -22.63
C SER A 117 17.95 1.91 -23.98
N SER A 118 17.46 1.33 -25.08
CA SER A 118 17.50 1.94 -26.42
C SER A 118 16.45 3.05 -26.62
N ARG A 119 15.53 3.23 -25.66
CA ARG A 119 14.52 4.28 -25.63
C ARG A 119 13.61 4.29 -26.87
N VAL A 120 13.25 3.11 -27.37
CA VAL A 120 12.42 2.98 -28.59
C VAL A 120 11.02 3.60 -28.44
N ASP A 121 10.50 3.69 -27.21
CA ASP A 121 9.21 4.30 -26.92
C ASP A 121 9.33 5.83 -26.78
N ILE A 122 9.35 6.54 -27.91
CA ILE A 122 9.49 8.00 -27.97
C ILE A 122 8.37 8.78 -27.23
N LEU A 123 7.23 8.14 -26.97
CA LEU A 123 6.14 8.75 -26.21
C LEU A 123 6.36 8.62 -24.70
N HIS A 124 7.15 7.63 -24.29
CA HIS A 124 7.48 7.37 -22.90
C HIS A 124 8.70 8.17 -22.44
N HIS A 125 9.76 8.26 -23.26
CA HIS A 125 11.00 8.93 -22.86
C HIS A 125 10.99 10.42 -23.19
N LYS A 126 11.64 11.24 -22.34
CA LYS A 126 11.80 12.69 -22.58
C LYS A 126 13.04 13.07 -23.39
N GLY A 127 13.93 12.10 -23.62
CA GLY A 127 15.15 12.29 -24.41
C GLY A 127 16.32 12.91 -23.65
N LEU A 128 16.29 12.98 -22.31
CA LEU A 128 17.44 13.35 -21.47
C LEU A 128 18.15 12.09 -20.95
N GLU A 129 19.27 12.25 -20.27
CA GLU A 129 20.01 11.10 -19.71
C GLU A 129 19.43 10.68 -18.34
N CYS A 130 19.24 9.36 -18.15
CA CYS A 130 18.82 8.78 -16.87
C CYS A 130 20.01 8.85 -15.91
N PRO A 131 19.95 9.57 -14.77
CA PRO A 131 21.11 9.77 -13.90
C PRO A 131 21.65 8.47 -13.29
N ILE A 132 20.77 7.49 -13.06
CA ILE A 132 21.17 6.16 -12.56
C ILE A 132 21.45 5.16 -13.68
N GLY A 133 21.38 5.59 -14.94
CA GLY A 133 21.60 4.72 -16.10
C GLY A 133 23.05 4.26 -16.26
N VAL A 134 23.98 4.89 -15.54
CA VAL A 134 25.40 4.50 -15.47
C VAL A 134 25.64 3.31 -14.54
N PHE A 135 24.70 2.99 -13.65
CA PHE A 135 24.83 1.83 -12.79
C PHE A 135 24.71 0.53 -13.60
N PRO A 136 25.45 -0.53 -13.25
CA PRO A 136 25.38 -1.83 -13.92
C PRO A 136 24.12 -2.61 -13.49
N ILE A 137 22.94 -2.02 -13.72
CA ILE A 137 21.64 -2.55 -13.32
C ILE A 137 20.61 -2.39 -14.43
N ASN A 138 19.60 -3.26 -14.41
CA ASN A 138 18.41 -3.05 -15.21
C ASN A 138 17.52 -1.99 -14.56
N GLN A 139 17.47 -0.80 -15.16
CA GLN A 139 16.77 0.37 -14.62
C GLN A 139 15.28 0.11 -14.33
N MET A 140 14.61 -0.70 -15.16
CA MET A 140 13.18 -0.99 -15.00
C MET A 140 12.90 -1.96 -13.87
N SER A 141 13.68 -3.04 -13.78
CA SER A 141 13.47 -4.09 -12.77
C SER A 141 14.00 -3.64 -11.42
N SER A 142 15.11 -2.91 -11.39
CA SER A 142 15.69 -2.31 -10.18
C SER A 142 14.91 -1.11 -9.66
N THR A 143 13.91 -0.59 -10.39
CA THR A 143 13.02 0.46 -9.87
C THR A 143 11.67 -0.13 -9.49
N VAL A 144 11.33 -0.07 -8.20
CA VAL A 144 10.10 -0.70 -7.67
C VAL A 144 8.89 0.20 -7.78
N PHE A 145 7.72 -0.44 -7.83
CA PHE A 145 6.43 0.22 -7.70
C PHE A 145 6.04 0.26 -6.22
N ASP A 146 6.29 1.39 -5.55
CA ASP A 146 6.05 1.48 -4.10
C ASP A 146 4.57 1.33 -3.72
N TYR A 147 4.27 0.32 -2.89
CA TYR A 147 2.90 0.01 -2.48
C TYR A 147 2.31 1.05 -1.52
N MET A 148 3.12 1.84 -0.81
CA MET A 148 2.61 2.91 0.05
C MET A 148 1.85 3.96 -0.77
N HIS A 149 2.46 4.43 -1.86
CA HIS A 149 1.81 5.40 -2.76
C HIS A 149 0.72 4.77 -3.62
N LEU A 150 0.87 3.52 -4.04
CA LEU A 150 -0.09 2.87 -4.93
C LEU A 150 -1.33 2.36 -4.18
N VAL A 151 -1.14 1.66 -3.06
CA VAL A 151 -2.22 1.05 -2.27
C VAL A 151 -2.87 2.08 -1.40
N TYR A 152 -2.08 2.72 -0.55
CA TYR A 152 -2.63 3.49 0.56
C TYR A 152 -3.01 4.90 0.15
N LEU A 153 -2.08 5.65 -0.45
CA LEU A 153 -2.38 6.98 -0.98
C LEU A 153 -3.06 6.93 -2.36
N GLY A 154 -3.05 5.78 -3.02
CA GLY A 154 -3.61 5.63 -4.36
C GLY A 154 -5.01 5.02 -4.36
N VAL A 155 -5.11 3.72 -4.07
CA VAL A 155 -6.38 2.97 -4.14
C VAL A 155 -7.28 3.23 -2.94
N MET A 156 -6.74 3.18 -1.73
CA MET A 156 -7.53 3.41 -0.53
C MET A 156 -8.08 4.83 -0.44
N GLU A 157 -7.30 5.84 -0.84
CA GLU A 157 -7.81 7.20 -0.97
C GLU A 157 -9.00 7.28 -1.95
N LYS A 158 -8.92 6.60 -3.10
CA LYS A 158 -10.04 6.53 -4.06
C LYS A 158 -11.25 5.79 -3.49
N ILE A 159 -11.05 4.70 -2.74
CA ILE A 159 -12.15 4.00 -2.07
C ILE A 159 -12.89 4.98 -1.14
N PHE A 160 -12.17 5.73 -0.31
CA PHE A 160 -12.80 6.72 0.57
C PHE A 160 -13.48 7.88 -0.18
N GLN A 161 -12.86 8.43 -1.22
CA GLN A 161 -13.48 9.45 -2.08
C GLN A 161 -14.77 8.93 -2.76
N GLY A 162 -14.80 7.64 -3.13
CA GLY A 162 -15.98 7.00 -3.68
C GLY A 162 -17.08 6.80 -2.63
N LEU A 163 -16.74 6.22 -1.49
CA LEU A 163 -17.69 5.86 -0.43
C LEU A 163 -18.23 7.08 0.32
N ILE A 164 -17.42 8.12 0.55
CA ILE A 164 -17.81 9.26 1.39
C ILE A 164 -18.27 10.44 0.54
N ASP A 165 -17.47 10.83 -0.46
CA ASP A 165 -17.78 12.02 -1.24
C ASP A 165 -18.76 11.70 -2.38
N GLY A 166 -18.77 10.44 -2.84
CA GLY A 166 -19.53 10.01 -4.03
C GLY A 166 -18.86 10.43 -5.34
N LYS A 167 -17.53 10.59 -5.33
CA LYS A 167 -16.77 11.19 -6.45
C LYS A 167 -16.86 10.39 -7.76
N PHE A 168 -17.01 9.07 -7.68
CA PHE A 168 -16.92 8.17 -8.84
C PHE A 168 -18.27 7.54 -9.22
N SER A 169 -18.99 6.99 -8.24
CA SER A 169 -20.31 6.41 -8.45
C SER A 169 -21.25 6.80 -7.32
N LYS A 170 -22.43 7.31 -7.69
CA LYS A 170 -23.47 7.65 -6.72
C LYS A 170 -23.97 6.41 -5.96
N SER A 171 -24.00 5.23 -6.60
CA SER A 171 -24.46 3.99 -5.95
C SER A 171 -23.50 3.46 -4.90
N ALA A 172 -22.21 3.80 -5.02
CA ALA A 172 -21.20 3.42 -4.03
C ALA A 172 -21.16 4.35 -2.81
N LYS A 173 -21.76 5.55 -2.91
CA LYS A 173 -21.74 6.54 -1.84
C LYS A 173 -22.57 6.08 -0.65
N LEU A 174 -21.98 6.08 0.53
CA LEU A 174 -22.70 5.89 1.79
C LEU A 174 -23.67 7.04 2.03
N SER A 175 -24.83 6.73 2.60
CA SER A 175 -25.73 7.75 3.13
C SER A 175 -25.04 8.53 4.26
N SER A 176 -25.54 9.73 4.57
CA SER A 176 -25.01 10.51 5.71
C SER A 176 -25.07 9.72 7.02
N ALA A 177 -26.12 8.92 7.22
CA ALA A 177 -26.22 7.99 8.34
C ALA A 177 -25.14 6.90 8.28
N GLY A 178 -24.88 6.32 7.11
CA GLY A 178 -23.82 5.33 6.92
C GLY A 178 -22.42 5.89 7.20
N VAL A 179 -22.14 7.12 6.77
CA VAL A 179 -20.88 7.82 7.10
C VAL A 179 -20.75 8.03 8.61
N GLN A 180 -21.83 8.39 9.30
CA GLN A 180 -21.81 8.54 10.76
C GLN A 180 -21.59 7.20 11.48
N VAL A 181 -22.17 6.12 10.99
CA VAL A 181 -21.90 4.76 11.51
C VAL A 181 -20.43 4.42 11.35
N LEU A 182 -19.83 4.67 10.18
CA LEU A 182 -18.40 4.44 9.95
C LEU A 182 -17.52 5.28 10.88
N ALA A 183 -17.87 6.55 11.09
CA ALA A 183 -17.17 7.45 12.00
C ALA A 183 -17.20 6.90 13.44
N ASN A 184 -18.37 6.48 13.91
CA ASN A 184 -18.55 5.92 15.25
C ASN A 184 -17.78 4.60 15.42
N ARG A 185 -17.79 3.74 14.39
CA ARG A 185 -17.02 2.48 14.38
C ARG A 185 -15.53 2.77 14.51
N LEU A 186 -14.97 3.71 13.74
CA LEU A 186 -13.55 4.06 13.83
C LEU A 186 -13.15 4.66 15.18
N GLU A 187 -13.98 5.54 15.77
CA GLU A 187 -13.73 6.04 17.13
C GLU A 187 -13.73 4.90 18.14
N LYS A 188 -14.58 3.89 17.97
CA LYS A 188 -14.58 2.74 18.85
C LYS A 188 -13.36 1.83 18.63
N VAL A 189 -12.96 1.57 17.38
CA VAL A 189 -11.74 0.81 17.05
C VAL A 189 -10.51 1.48 17.66
N LYS A 190 -10.49 2.82 17.74
CA LYS A 190 -9.39 3.59 18.34
C LYS A 190 -9.07 3.20 19.77
N GLU A 191 -10.08 2.84 20.58
CA GLU A 191 -9.91 2.37 21.96
C GLU A 191 -9.16 1.03 22.07
N TYR A 192 -9.10 0.28 20.98
CA TYR A 192 -8.48 -1.04 20.94
C TYR A 192 -7.22 -1.09 20.06
N CYS A 193 -6.84 0.02 19.42
CA CYS A 193 -5.67 0.04 18.55
C CYS A 193 -4.40 -0.17 19.38
N PRO A 194 -3.57 -1.19 19.09
CA PRO A 194 -2.30 -1.41 19.77
C PRO A 194 -1.36 -0.21 19.74
N ASP A 195 -0.43 -0.16 20.68
CA ASP A 195 0.57 0.93 20.76
C ASP A 195 1.67 0.82 19.70
N ASP A 196 1.81 -0.34 19.03
CA ASP A 196 2.82 -0.58 18.00
C ASP A 196 2.50 0.15 16.69
N PHE A 197 1.24 0.57 16.49
CA PHE A 197 0.87 1.38 15.34
C PHE A 197 1.38 2.80 15.49
N ALA A 198 2.08 3.30 14.46
CA ALA A 198 2.59 4.66 14.41
C ALA A 198 1.52 5.73 14.67
N ARG A 199 0.25 5.42 14.36
CA ARG A 199 -0.92 6.27 14.65
C ARG A 199 -2.14 5.45 15.02
N LYS A 200 -2.95 6.03 15.91
CA LYS A 200 -4.29 5.53 16.22
C LYS A 200 -5.26 5.87 15.07
N PRO A 201 -6.35 5.10 14.90
CA PRO A 201 -7.41 5.40 13.93
C PRO A 201 -7.88 6.85 14.01
N VAL A 202 -8.00 7.49 12.85
CA VAL A 202 -8.53 8.85 12.70
C VAL A 202 -9.97 8.76 12.21
N ASN A 203 -10.81 9.66 12.70
CA ASN A 203 -12.21 9.74 12.29
C ASN A 203 -12.36 9.88 10.76
N VAL A 204 -13.28 9.12 10.18
CA VAL A 204 -13.50 9.08 8.73
C VAL A 204 -13.93 10.44 8.14
N LEU A 205 -14.52 11.32 8.94
CA LEU A 205 -14.88 12.68 8.50
C LEU A 205 -13.65 13.52 8.10
N LYS A 206 -12.44 13.07 8.48
CA LYS A 206 -11.17 13.68 8.11
C LYS A 206 -10.41 12.86 7.06
N HIS A 207 -11.10 12.00 6.29
CA HIS A 207 -10.47 11.08 5.33
C HIS A 207 -9.52 11.78 4.35
N GLY A 208 -9.86 12.99 3.87
CA GLY A 208 -8.97 13.78 3.00
C GLY A 208 -7.66 14.26 3.64
N LYS A 209 -7.42 13.97 4.92
CA LYS A 209 -6.17 14.23 5.66
C LYS A 209 -5.51 12.94 6.16
N PHE A 210 -6.03 11.77 5.79
CA PHE A 210 -5.39 10.51 6.11
C PHE A 210 -4.01 10.46 5.48
N LYS A 211 -3.04 9.89 6.19
CA LYS A 211 -1.75 9.55 5.60
C LYS A 211 -1.74 8.06 5.31
N ALA A 212 -0.64 7.61 4.72
CA ALA A 212 -0.50 6.22 4.31
C ALA A 212 -0.63 5.26 5.50
N THR A 213 -0.20 5.67 6.69
CA THR A 213 -0.27 4.84 7.91
C THR A 213 -1.72 4.55 8.34
N GLU A 214 -2.61 5.54 8.28
CA GLU A 214 -4.04 5.34 8.57
C GLU A 214 -4.69 4.41 7.53
N HIS A 215 -4.40 4.63 6.24
CA HIS A 215 -4.88 3.75 5.17
C HIS A 215 -4.34 2.32 5.30
N ARG A 216 -3.06 2.12 5.65
CA ARG A 216 -2.45 0.80 5.88
C ARG A 216 -3.13 0.07 7.03
N GLN A 217 -3.35 0.76 8.15
CA GLN A 217 -4.00 0.20 9.31
C GLN A 217 -5.45 -0.24 9.00
N ILE A 218 -6.19 0.56 8.24
CA ILE A 218 -7.54 0.18 7.79
C ILE A 218 -7.48 -0.98 6.80
N GLN A 219 -6.63 -0.89 5.77
CA GLN A 219 -6.54 -1.89 4.72
C GLN A 219 -6.13 -3.27 5.24
N LEU A 220 -5.17 -3.33 6.18
CA LEU A 220 -4.63 -4.59 6.69
C LEU A 220 -5.35 -5.12 7.94
N TYR A 221 -6.05 -4.28 8.71
CA TYR A 221 -6.59 -4.71 10.01
C TYR A 221 -8.08 -4.37 10.18
N SER A 222 -8.44 -3.09 10.30
CA SER A 222 -9.80 -2.74 10.75
C SER A 222 -10.85 -2.71 9.65
N GLY A 223 -10.44 -2.60 8.39
CA GLY A 223 -11.30 -2.47 7.21
C GLY A 223 -12.38 -3.54 7.09
N PRO A 224 -12.05 -4.84 7.16
CA PRO A 224 -13.06 -5.90 7.06
C PRO A 224 -14.20 -5.71 8.07
N VAL A 225 -13.86 -5.30 9.29
CA VAL A 225 -14.84 -5.16 10.38
C VAL A 225 -15.63 -3.86 10.27
N ILE A 226 -14.97 -2.72 10.02
CA ILE A 226 -15.66 -1.41 9.99
C ILE A 226 -16.58 -1.25 8.80
N PHE A 227 -16.30 -1.93 7.67
CA PHE A 227 -17.16 -1.90 6.48
C PHE A 227 -18.26 -2.96 6.47
N TYR A 228 -18.17 -3.98 7.34
CA TYR A 228 -19.13 -5.08 7.39
C TYR A 228 -20.56 -4.60 7.63
N GLY A 229 -21.49 -4.99 6.75
CA GLY A 229 -22.90 -4.60 6.81
C GLY A 229 -23.16 -3.10 6.63
N LEU A 230 -22.18 -2.33 6.16
CA LEU A 230 -22.33 -0.88 5.94
C LEU A 230 -22.34 -0.49 4.46
N LEU A 231 -21.61 -1.21 3.61
CA LEU A 231 -21.54 -0.89 2.19
C LEU A 231 -22.85 -1.26 1.50
N ASN A 232 -23.39 -0.33 0.70
CA ASN A 232 -24.72 -0.43 0.06
C ASN A 232 -24.88 -1.67 -0.84
N SER A 233 -23.79 -2.26 -1.32
CA SER A 233 -23.82 -3.51 -2.07
C SER A 233 -22.80 -4.51 -1.53
N ASP A 234 -23.24 -5.76 -1.44
CA ASP A 234 -22.39 -6.91 -1.10
C ASP A 234 -21.17 -7.02 -2.03
N ALA A 235 -21.33 -6.65 -3.31
CA ALA A 235 -20.24 -6.58 -4.28
C ALA A 235 -19.11 -5.60 -3.89
N LEU A 236 -19.44 -4.43 -3.34
CA LEU A 236 -18.42 -3.46 -2.90
C LEU A 236 -17.64 -3.98 -1.69
N TYR A 237 -18.31 -4.67 -0.78
CA TYR A 237 -17.66 -5.29 0.36
C TYR A 237 -16.76 -6.44 -0.05
N LYS A 238 -17.24 -7.33 -0.93
CA LYS A 238 -16.42 -8.40 -1.52
C LYS A 238 -15.20 -7.85 -2.27
N HIS A 239 -15.35 -6.76 -3.02
CA HIS A 239 -14.23 -6.11 -3.70
C HIS A 239 -13.20 -5.54 -2.71
N PHE A 240 -13.66 -4.93 -1.62
CA PHE A 240 -12.75 -4.52 -0.54
C PHE A 240 -12.04 -5.72 0.09
N LEU A 241 -12.74 -6.83 0.35
CA LEU A 241 -12.16 -8.05 0.89
C LEU A 241 -11.12 -8.69 -0.04
N LEU A 242 -11.33 -8.65 -1.37
CA LEU A 242 -10.34 -9.08 -2.35
C LEU A 242 -9.04 -8.28 -2.20
N LEU A 243 -9.13 -6.94 -2.10
CA LEU A 243 -7.97 -6.10 -1.86
C LEU A 243 -7.34 -6.35 -0.48
N HIS A 244 -8.15 -6.55 0.56
CA HIS A 244 -7.68 -6.85 1.91
C HIS A 244 -6.83 -8.13 1.93
N VAL A 245 -7.38 -9.21 1.40
CA VAL A 245 -6.71 -10.51 1.34
C VAL A 245 -5.47 -10.42 0.45
N ALA A 246 -5.56 -9.82 -0.74
CA ALA A 246 -4.42 -9.68 -1.63
C ALA A 246 -3.26 -8.93 -0.98
N ILE A 247 -3.52 -7.77 -0.37
CA ILE A 247 -2.45 -6.99 0.27
C ILE A 247 -1.98 -7.64 1.58
N ARG A 248 -2.84 -8.34 2.33
CA ARG A 248 -2.41 -9.13 3.50
C ARG A 248 -1.46 -10.24 3.12
N ILE A 249 -1.80 -11.01 2.09
CA ILE A 249 -0.96 -12.08 1.55
C ILE A 249 0.37 -11.50 1.04
N LEU A 250 0.33 -10.44 0.23
CA LEU A 250 1.55 -9.80 -0.30
C LEU A 250 2.40 -9.12 0.80
N SER A 251 1.79 -8.75 1.93
CA SER A 251 2.51 -8.18 3.10
C SER A 251 3.07 -9.26 4.01
N ALA A 252 2.46 -10.45 4.03
CA ALA A 252 3.03 -11.66 4.60
C ALA A 252 4.13 -12.17 3.65
N SER A 253 5.21 -12.75 4.18
CA SER A 253 6.39 -13.10 3.38
C SER A 253 6.17 -14.23 2.36
N GLU A 254 4.94 -14.71 2.12
CA GLU A 254 4.66 -15.85 1.25
C GLU A 254 3.30 -15.67 0.53
N ILE A 255 3.21 -16.06 -0.77
CA ILE A 255 1.99 -16.42 -1.56
C ILE A 255 1.46 -15.32 -2.58
N TYR A 256 0.89 -15.68 -3.76
CA TYR A 256 0.56 -14.81 -4.95
C TYR A 256 -0.92 -14.84 -5.45
N GLY A 257 -1.38 -13.92 -6.35
CA GLY A 257 -2.60 -14.04 -7.23
C GLY A 257 -3.16 -12.76 -7.93
N ILE A 258 -3.91 -12.85 -9.07
CA ILE A 258 -3.92 -11.89 -10.24
C ILE A 258 -5.17 -10.97 -10.47
N GLU A 259 -6.28 -10.99 -9.70
CA GLU A 259 -7.59 -10.52 -10.24
C GLU A 259 -8.20 -9.16 -9.77
N SER A 260 -7.56 -7.99 -9.93
CA SER A 260 -8.33 -6.71 -9.78
C SER A 260 -7.60 -5.55 -10.45
N LEU A 261 -8.24 -4.67 -11.24
CA LEU A 261 -7.51 -3.63 -12.04
C LEU A 261 -8.20 -2.25 -12.28
N SER A 262 -7.40 -1.18 -12.10
CA SER A 262 -7.43 0.26 -12.49
C SER A 262 -5.96 0.79 -12.46
N TYR A 263 -5.53 1.96 -12.94
CA TYR A 263 -4.08 2.34 -13.05
C TYR A 263 -3.18 2.08 -11.81
N ASN A 264 -3.64 2.44 -10.60
CA ASN A 264 -2.87 2.14 -9.37
C ASN A 264 -2.87 0.64 -9.06
N VAL A 265 -3.92 -0.05 -9.49
CA VAL A 265 -4.08 -1.49 -9.36
C VAL A 265 -3.31 -2.24 -10.47
N HIS A 266 -3.12 -1.64 -11.65
CA HIS A 266 -2.18 -2.11 -12.69
C HIS A 266 -0.76 -2.09 -12.17
N SER A 267 -0.39 -1.04 -11.44
CA SER A 267 0.87 -1.01 -10.73
C SER A 267 0.96 -2.07 -9.62
N PHE A 268 -0.16 -2.58 -9.06
CA PHE A 268 -0.11 -3.75 -8.16
C PHE A 268 0.30 -5.04 -8.86
N LEU A 269 0.06 -5.20 -10.17
CA LEU A 269 0.50 -6.39 -10.90
C LEU A 269 2.02 -6.56 -10.83
N HIS A 270 2.74 -5.45 -10.70
CA HIS A 270 4.18 -5.41 -10.56
C HIS A 270 4.66 -5.74 -9.14
N LEU A 271 3.82 -5.57 -8.11
CA LEU A 271 4.20 -5.87 -6.72
C LEU A 271 4.56 -7.33 -6.52
N ALA A 272 3.85 -8.25 -7.18
CA ALA A 272 4.18 -9.66 -7.13
C ALA A 272 5.59 -9.95 -7.68
N GLY A 273 5.96 -9.30 -8.79
CA GLY A 273 7.33 -9.35 -9.31
C GLY A 273 8.33 -8.74 -8.34
N ASP A 274 8.00 -7.58 -7.77
CA ASP A 274 8.87 -6.87 -6.83
C ASP A 274 9.10 -7.69 -5.55
N ILE A 275 8.10 -8.41 -5.03
CA ILE A 275 8.29 -9.31 -3.87
C ILE A 275 9.26 -10.44 -4.23
N ARG A 276 9.11 -10.99 -5.43
CA ARG A 276 9.96 -12.08 -5.94
C ARG A 276 11.42 -11.65 -6.04
N SER A 277 11.66 -10.40 -6.42
CA SER A 277 12.99 -9.82 -6.60
C SER A 277 13.57 -9.20 -5.32
N PHE A 278 12.73 -8.69 -4.41
CA PHE A 278 13.16 -7.82 -3.32
C PHE A 278 12.64 -8.25 -1.93
N GLY A 279 11.92 -9.35 -1.77
CA GLY A 279 11.43 -9.85 -0.48
C GLY A 279 10.07 -9.27 -0.08
N SER A 280 9.69 -9.29 1.20
CA SER A 280 8.36 -8.79 1.63
C SER A 280 8.16 -7.30 1.33
N LEU A 281 6.90 -6.84 1.20
CA LEU A 281 6.59 -5.43 0.94
C LEU A 281 7.27 -4.45 1.92
N ASP A 282 7.45 -4.85 3.18
CA ASP A 282 8.10 -4.02 4.20
C ASP A 282 9.62 -3.84 3.95
N SER A 283 10.26 -4.70 3.15
CA SER A 283 11.69 -4.60 2.84
C SER A 283 12.02 -3.46 1.86
N TYR A 284 11.10 -3.10 0.97
CA TYR A 284 11.24 -2.02 -0.03
C TYR A 284 10.14 -0.95 0.08
N SER A 285 9.57 -0.83 1.28
CA SER A 285 8.52 0.10 1.64
C SER A 285 9.01 1.54 1.80
N ALA A 286 8.28 2.51 1.23
CA ALA A 286 8.54 3.94 1.49
C ALA A 286 8.18 4.41 2.93
N PHE A 287 7.52 3.59 3.76
CA PHE A 287 7.08 3.99 5.11
C PHE A 287 8.22 4.44 6.02
N SER A 288 9.37 3.76 5.97
CA SER A 288 10.55 4.10 6.78
C SER A 288 11.08 5.51 6.48
N TYR A 289 10.78 6.03 5.29
CA TYR A 289 11.26 7.33 4.81
C TYR A 289 10.24 8.46 5.01
N GLU A 290 8.96 8.14 5.32
CA GLU A 290 7.85 9.11 5.37
C GLU A 290 8.09 10.20 6.42
N ASN A 291 8.54 9.80 7.62
CA ASN A 291 8.68 10.72 8.74
C ASN A 291 9.94 11.61 8.64
N ASN A 292 10.88 11.28 7.75
CA ASN A 292 12.14 12.02 7.62
C ASN A 292 11.91 13.46 7.16
N MET A 293 10.88 13.73 6.34
CA MET A 293 10.53 15.10 5.96
C MET A 293 10.05 15.96 7.14
N SER A 294 9.43 15.35 8.15
CA SER A 294 9.06 16.04 9.38
C SER A 294 10.27 16.26 10.29
N TYR A 295 11.21 15.31 10.30
CA TYR A 295 12.48 15.41 11.01
C TYR A 295 13.34 16.56 10.46
N PHE A 296 13.55 16.65 9.13
CA PHE A 296 14.32 17.75 8.53
C PHE A 296 13.71 19.12 8.79
N ARG A 297 12.37 19.22 8.74
CA ARG A 297 11.68 20.46 9.12
C ARG A 297 11.95 20.89 10.56
N LYS A 298 12.14 19.94 11.49
CA LYS A 298 12.48 20.25 12.89
C LYS A 298 13.96 20.63 13.06
N LEU A 299 14.85 20.11 12.23
CA LEU A 299 16.27 20.47 12.24
C LEU A 299 16.50 21.91 11.74
N CYS A 300 15.68 22.39 10.80
CA CYS A 300 15.71 23.78 10.36
C CYS A 300 14.91 24.69 11.29
N ARG A 301 15.57 25.43 12.17
CA ARG A 301 14.91 26.41 13.08
C ARG A 301 14.63 27.75 12.42
N LYS A 302 15.46 28.14 11.45
CA LYS A 302 15.33 29.39 10.68
C LYS A 302 15.26 29.09 9.18
N PRO A 303 14.63 29.97 8.37
CA PRO A 303 14.53 29.76 6.92
C PRO A 303 15.89 29.82 6.20
N ASN A 304 16.91 30.47 6.79
CA ASN A 304 18.22 30.71 6.17
C ASN A 304 19.21 29.54 6.38
N GLN A 305 20.11 29.29 5.43
CA GLN A 305 21.17 28.26 5.54
C GLN A 305 20.72 26.88 6.05
N PRO A 306 19.65 26.32 5.48
CA PRO A 306 19.00 25.10 5.93
C PRO A 306 19.85 23.85 5.71
N LEU A 307 20.65 23.81 4.65
CA LEU A 307 21.54 22.69 4.35
C LEU A 307 22.65 22.65 5.39
N GLN A 308 23.25 23.80 5.71
CA GLN A 308 24.24 23.94 6.78
C GLN A 308 23.62 23.60 8.15
N GLN A 309 22.41 24.08 8.45
CA GLN A 309 21.70 23.73 9.69
C GLN A 309 21.50 22.21 9.82
N ILE A 310 21.06 21.53 8.75
CA ILE A 310 20.86 20.08 8.76
C ILE A 310 22.21 19.35 8.88
N ALA A 311 23.22 19.74 8.09
CA ALA A 311 24.55 19.12 8.10
C ALA A 311 25.21 19.22 9.47
N ASN A 312 25.26 20.42 10.06
CA ASN A 312 25.85 20.65 11.38
C ASN A 312 25.11 19.87 12.46
N ARG A 313 23.77 19.86 12.44
CA ARG A 313 22.98 19.15 13.44
C ARG A 313 23.09 17.63 13.33
N ARG A 314 23.28 17.09 12.12
CA ARG A 314 23.60 15.66 11.92
C ARG A 314 24.99 15.34 12.42
N ALA A 315 26.00 16.17 12.12
CA ALA A 315 27.35 16.00 12.63
C ALA A 315 27.37 15.98 14.17
N GLU A 316 26.65 16.90 14.82
CA GLU A 316 26.45 16.90 16.28
C GLU A 316 25.82 15.59 16.78
N ASN A 317 24.73 15.12 16.15
CA ASN A 317 24.06 13.89 16.58
C ASN A 317 24.95 12.64 16.43
N CYS A 318 25.78 12.57 15.38
CA CYS A 318 26.74 11.48 15.19
C CYS A 318 27.82 11.46 16.28
N GLN A 319 28.20 12.62 16.83
CA GLN A 319 29.20 12.71 17.91
C GLN A 319 28.64 12.37 19.30
N VAL A 320 27.32 12.46 19.51
CA VAL A 320 26.68 12.28 20.82
C VAL A 320 25.96 10.92 20.96
N ASN A 321 25.63 10.26 19.84
CA ASN A 321 25.04 8.93 19.86
C ASN A 321 26.08 7.84 20.12
N VAL A 322 26.45 7.67 21.39
CA VAL A 322 26.92 6.38 21.88
C VAL A 322 25.72 5.44 21.79
N HIS A 323 25.71 4.54 20.80
CA HIS A 323 24.72 3.47 20.75
C HIS A 323 24.81 2.68 22.06
N LYS A 324 23.82 2.88 22.94
CA LYS A 324 23.60 1.94 24.04
C LYS A 324 23.30 0.60 23.39
N HIS A 325 24.22 -0.35 23.52
CA HIS A 325 23.92 -1.75 23.28
C HIS A 325 22.73 -2.10 24.17
N HIS A 326 21.54 -2.17 23.57
CA HIS A 326 20.36 -2.67 24.25
C HIS A 326 20.51 -4.18 24.34
N ASP A 327 20.51 -4.71 25.55
CA ASP A 327 20.43 -6.14 25.78
C ASP A 327 19.11 -6.64 25.19
N LYS A 328 19.19 -7.52 24.18
CA LYS A 328 18.01 -7.95 23.38
C LYS A 328 16.96 -8.68 24.22
N ASN A 329 17.33 -9.12 25.43
CA ASN A 329 16.45 -9.82 26.37
C ASN A 329 15.96 -8.97 27.54
N SER A 330 16.17 -7.65 27.55
CA SER A 330 15.71 -6.83 28.68
C SER A 330 14.16 -6.71 28.69
N VAL A 331 13.51 -7.51 29.53
CA VAL A 331 12.07 -7.41 29.78
C VAL A 331 11.83 -6.32 30.81
N LYS A 332 11.04 -5.31 30.46
CA LYS A 332 10.69 -4.21 31.38
C LYS A 332 9.24 -4.32 31.84
N PHE A 333 9.05 -4.32 33.16
CA PHE A 333 7.73 -4.33 33.79
C PHE A 333 7.28 -2.90 34.13
N ILE A 334 6.00 -2.61 33.92
CA ILE A 334 5.41 -1.28 34.14
C ILE A 334 4.09 -1.41 34.90
N GLY A 335 3.92 -0.55 35.92
CA GLY A 335 2.68 -0.41 36.69
C GLY A 335 2.45 -1.59 37.63
N ALA A 336 3.30 -1.74 38.64
CA ALA A 336 3.13 -2.78 39.68
C ALA A 336 1.78 -2.61 40.41
N HIS A 337 1.13 -3.73 40.75
CA HIS A 337 -0.12 -3.72 41.52
C HIS A 337 -0.37 -5.02 42.29
N SER A 338 -1.42 -5.03 43.13
CA SER A 338 -1.89 -6.19 43.90
C SER A 338 -3.35 -6.57 43.61
N LEU A 339 -4.05 -5.78 42.79
CA LEU A 339 -5.49 -5.91 42.53
C LEU A 339 -5.85 -6.84 41.35
N GLY A 340 -4.87 -7.54 40.76
CA GLY A 340 -5.12 -8.40 39.62
C GLY A 340 -5.66 -9.77 40.04
N SER A 341 -6.18 -10.50 39.06
CA SER A 341 -6.58 -11.90 39.27
C SER A 341 -5.38 -12.73 39.69
N LYS A 342 -5.56 -13.55 40.73
CA LYS A 342 -4.49 -14.41 41.25
C LYS A 342 -4.27 -15.60 40.31
N PRO A 343 -3.01 -16.06 40.14
CA PRO A 343 -2.73 -17.26 39.39
C PRO A 343 -3.35 -18.49 40.07
N PRO A 344 -3.56 -19.60 39.34
CA PRO A 344 -4.19 -20.83 39.84
C PRO A 344 -3.30 -21.66 40.78
N PHE A 345 -2.26 -21.09 41.39
CA PHE A 345 -1.36 -21.74 42.34
C PHE A 345 -1.22 -20.93 43.63
N GLU A 346 -1.00 -21.61 44.76
CA GLU A 346 -0.98 -20.99 46.10
C GLU A 346 0.28 -20.17 46.41
N ASN A 347 1.30 -20.24 45.54
CA ASN A 347 2.59 -19.60 45.76
C ASN A 347 2.42 -18.07 45.82
N SER A 348 2.74 -17.46 46.97
CA SER A 348 2.54 -16.03 47.24
C SER A 348 3.72 -15.15 46.81
N ASN A 349 4.82 -15.74 46.32
CA ASN A 349 6.03 -15.00 45.96
C ASN A 349 6.04 -14.58 44.47
N TYR A 350 5.07 -13.77 44.07
CA TYR A 350 5.02 -13.17 42.74
C TYR A 350 4.63 -11.69 42.78
N SER A 351 5.10 -10.94 41.80
CA SER A 351 4.72 -9.53 41.59
C SER A 351 3.77 -9.42 40.40
N GLN A 352 2.82 -8.49 40.44
CA GLN A 352 1.87 -8.28 39.34
C GLN A 352 2.08 -6.92 38.67
N TYR A 353 1.84 -6.86 37.38
CA TYR A 353 2.08 -5.68 36.55
C TYR A 353 0.97 -5.45 35.52
N ARG A 354 0.81 -4.19 35.12
CA ARG A 354 -0.16 -3.81 34.08
C ARG A 354 0.37 -3.98 32.66
N LYS A 355 1.69 -3.82 32.47
CA LYS A 355 2.33 -3.83 31.15
C LYS A 355 3.72 -4.45 31.22
N VAL A 356 4.07 -5.21 30.19
CA VAL A 356 5.41 -5.73 29.93
C VAL A 356 5.87 -5.21 28.57
N VAL A 357 7.12 -4.75 28.51
CA VAL A 357 7.73 -4.21 27.31
C VAL A 357 8.95 -5.06 26.96
N GLN A 358 8.95 -5.59 25.74
CA GLN A 358 10.10 -6.18 25.09
C GLN A 358 10.64 -5.22 24.03
N VAL A 359 11.76 -5.57 23.40
CA VAL A 359 12.44 -4.72 22.42
C VAL A 359 11.53 -4.41 21.22
N SER A 360 10.81 -5.41 20.71
CA SER A 360 10.01 -5.28 19.47
C SER A 360 8.53 -5.01 19.69
N TYR A 361 7.98 -5.33 20.86
CA TYR A 361 6.56 -5.13 21.17
C TYR A 361 6.30 -4.94 22.67
N SER A 362 5.09 -4.53 23.01
CA SER A 362 4.63 -4.48 24.40
C SER A 362 3.27 -5.16 24.57
N LEU A 363 3.03 -5.75 25.73
CA LEU A 363 1.75 -6.37 26.09
C LEU A 363 1.21 -5.72 27.36
N SER A 364 -0.10 -5.57 27.46
CA SER A 364 -0.72 -4.98 28.63
C SER A 364 -2.08 -5.59 28.93
N ILE A 365 -2.55 -5.44 30.16
CA ILE A 365 -3.92 -5.83 30.55
C ILE A 365 -5.00 -4.93 29.92
N SER A 366 -4.59 -3.85 29.24
CA SER A 366 -5.51 -2.89 28.63
C SER A 366 -6.02 -3.39 27.28
N LYS A 367 -7.13 -2.82 26.79
CA LYS A 367 -7.77 -3.28 25.55
C LYS A 367 -6.83 -3.26 24.32
N PRO A 368 -5.98 -2.22 24.12
CA PRO A 368 -5.03 -2.13 23.02
C PRO A 368 -4.06 -3.30 22.86
N ASP A 369 -3.43 -3.74 23.95
CA ASP A 369 -2.30 -4.68 23.89
C ASP A 369 -2.58 -6.00 24.61
N GLY A 370 -3.84 -6.26 24.94
CA GLY A 370 -4.25 -7.36 25.81
C GLY A 370 -4.83 -8.57 25.09
N THR A 371 -4.53 -8.77 23.81
CA THR A 371 -4.99 -9.95 23.06
C THR A 371 -3.84 -10.57 22.27
N ILE A 372 -3.68 -11.87 22.39
CA ILE A 372 -2.56 -12.64 21.84
C ILE A 372 -3.04 -13.95 21.21
N ILE A 373 -2.26 -14.46 20.25
CA ILE A 373 -2.36 -15.83 19.72
C ILE A 373 -1.18 -16.62 20.27
N LEU A 374 -1.46 -17.80 20.79
CA LEU A 374 -0.45 -18.75 21.25
C LEU A 374 -0.01 -19.67 20.11
N ARG A 375 1.18 -20.27 20.23
CA ARG A 375 1.71 -21.24 19.24
C ARG A 375 0.82 -22.46 18.99
N ASN A 376 -0.08 -22.78 19.92
CA ASN A 376 -1.08 -23.83 19.74
C ASN A 376 -2.38 -23.35 19.04
N GLY A 377 -2.42 -22.10 18.56
CA GLY A 377 -3.54 -21.46 17.89
C GLY A 377 -4.61 -20.87 18.83
N ALA A 378 -4.46 -21.00 20.15
CA ALA A 378 -5.43 -20.43 21.09
C ALA A 378 -5.36 -18.89 21.10
N ILE A 379 -6.52 -18.24 21.00
CA ILE A 379 -6.63 -16.78 21.08
C ILE A 379 -7.06 -16.39 22.50
N CYS A 380 -6.25 -15.55 23.13
CA CYS A 380 -6.31 -15.28 24.56
C CYS A 380 -6.37 -13.78 24.87
N VAL A 381 -7.09 -13.42 25.93
CA VAL A 381 -7.13 -12.07 26.49
C VAL A 381 -6.37 -12.04 27.80
N ILE A 382 -5.37 -11.15 27.89
CA ILE A 382 -4.54 -10.96 29.07
C ILE A 382 -5.37 -10.35 30.19
N GLN A 383 -5.38 -11.01 31.34
CA GLN A 383 -6.07 -10.59 32.57
C GLN A 383 -5.09 -10.05 33.59
N ASN A 384 -3.87 -10.59 33.62
CA ASN A 384 -2.80 -10.15 34.50
C ASN A 384 -1.42 -10.46 33.92
N ILE A 385 -0.39 -9.74 34.40
CA ILE A 385 1.01 -10.03 34.09
C ILE A 385 1.71 -10.30 35.41
N ILE A 386 2.40 -11.44 35.49
CA ILE A 386 2.97 -11.98 36.70
C ILE A 386 4.47 -12.15 36.51
N GLN A 387 5.26 -11.67 37.46
CA GLN A 387 6.68 -11.99 37.55
C GLN A 387 6.89 -13.00 38.68
N LEU A 388 7.42 -14.17 38.34
CA LEU A 388 7.70 -15.26 39.26
C LEU A 388 9.13 -15.75 39.00
N GLN A 389 9.98 -15.76 40.04
CA GLN A 389 11.38 -16.21 39.94
C GLN A 389 12.16 -15.52 38.79
N ASN A 390 11.96 -14.20 38.64
CA ASN A 390 12.47 -13.36 37.54
C ASN A 390 11.92 -13.64 36.13
N GLU A 391 11.08 -14.65 35.96
CA GLU A 391 10.41 -14.95 34.69
C GLU A 391 9.06 -14.25 34.55
N CYS A 392 8.68 -13.93 33.31
CA CYS A 392 7.42 -13.27 33.00
C CYS A 392 6.36 -14.28 32.53
N TYR A 393 5.21 -14.27 33.20
CA TYR A 393 4.04 -15.06 32.86
C TYR A 393 2.83 -14.17 32.63
N LEU A 394 1.97 -14.59 31.71
CA LEU A 394 0.68 -13.96 31.45
C LEU A 394 -0.43 -14.83 32.02
N LEU A 395 -1.29 -14.22 32.83
CA LEU A 395 -2.54 -14.85 33.23
C LEU A 395 -3.60 -14.48 32.20
N VAL A 396 -4.13 -15.46 31.49
CA VAL A 396 -5.01 -15.24 30.34
C VAL A 396 -6.32 -16.00 30.43
N LYS A 397 -7.33 -15.51 29.71
CA LYS A 397 -8.56 -16.24 29.40
C LYS A 397 -8.62 -16.50 27.90
N ARG A 398 -8.96 -17.74 27.50
CA ARG A 398 -9.07 -18.12 26.09
C ARG A 398 -10.47 -17.87 25.55
N PHE A 399 -10.57 -17.53 24.26
CA PHE A 399 -11.85 -17.64 23.56
C PHE A 399 -12.17 -19.11 23.30
N LEU A 400 -13.41 -19.50 23.61
CA LEU A 400 -13.93 -20.87 23.41
C LEU A 400 -14.56 -21.04 22.03
N THR A 401 -14.86 -19.95 21.33
CA THR A 401 -15.42 -19.96 19.99
C THR A 401 -14.57 -19.08 19.10
N ILE A 402 -13.99 -19.69 18.08
CA ILE A 402 -13.15 -19.05 17.07
C ILE A 402 -13.71 -19.49 15.72
N GLU A 403 -14.13 -18.53 14.91
CA GLU A 403 -14.77 -18.74 13.62
C GLU A 403 -14.11 -17.85 12.57
N ASN A 404 -14.33 -18.16 11.29
CA ASN A 404 -14.03 -17.22 10.23
C ASN A 404 -14.96 -16.00 10.35
N PHE A 405 -14.39 -14.82 10.15
CA PHE A 405 -15.13 -13.58 10.01
C PHE A 405 -15.74 -13.43 8.60
N PHE A 406 -15.02 -13.90 7.58
CA PHE A 406 -15.49 -14.06 6.20
C PHE A 406 -14.90 -15.33 5.59
N ASP A 407 -15.58 -15.91 4.61
CA ASP A 407 -15.10 -17.10 3.87
C ASP A 407 -14.72 -16.79 2.42
N LEU A 408 -14.97 -15.57 1.96
CA LEU A 408 -14.61 -15.09 0.63
C LEU A 408 -13.65 -13.88 0.74
N PRO A 409 -12.60 -13.82 -0.09
CA PRO A 409 -12.21 -14.80 -1.13
C PRO A 409 -11.56 -16.09 -0.59
N CYS A 410 -11.19 -16.11 0.69
CA CYS A 410 -10.73 -17.29 1.40
C CYS A 410 -11.23 -17.23 2.86
N CYS A 411 -11.08 -18.33 3.60
CA CYS A 411 -11.24 -18.32 5.05
C CYS A 411 -10.42 -17.20 5.66
N SER A 412 -11.06 -16.33 6.44
CA SER A 412 -10.38 -15.18 7.04
C SER A 412 -9.26 -15.60 8.00
N SER A 413 -9.33 -16.81 8.57
CA SER A 413 -8.26 -17.41 9.36
C SER A 413 -6.95 -17.59 8.58
N THR A 414 -6.99 -17.71 7.25
CA THR A 414 -5.80 -17.82 6.38
C THR A 414 -5.01 -16.51 6.31
N VAL A 415 -5.63 -15.38 6.68
CA VAL A 415 -4.98 -14.07 6.74
C VAL A 415 -5.00 -13.48 8.16
N ASP A 416 -5.08 -14.35 9.17
CA ASP A 416 -5.11 -14.06 10.61
C ASP A 416 -6.26 -13.13 11.06
N VAL A 417 -7.43 -13.28 10.45
CA VAL A 417 -8.64 -12.57 10.84
C VAL A 417 -9.64 -13.57 11.42
N PHE A 418 -10.03 -13.37 12.68
CA PHE A 418 -10.86 -14.30 13.43
C PHE A 418 -12.08 -13.61 14.06
N LEU A 419 -13.23 -14.28 14.05
CA LEU A 419 -14.39 -13.92 14.85
C LEU A 419 -14.36 -14.73 16.14
N CYS A 420 -14.19 -14.04 17.27
CA CYS A 420 -14.02 -14.68 18.57
C CYS A 420 -15.20 -14.38 19.51
N SER A 421 -15.71 -15.41 20.20
CA SER A 421 -16.75 -15.26 21.23
C SER A 421 -16.57 -16.24 22.38
N ARG A 422 -17.27 -15.98 23.50
CA ARG A 422 -17.24 -16.75 24.75
C ARG A 422 -15.84 -16.92 25.37
N LEU A 423 -15.50 -16.10 26.37
CA LEU A 423 -14.26 -16.29 27.14
C LEU A 423 -14.40 -17.45 28.14
N SER A 424 -13.30 -18.16 28.40
CA SER A 424 -13.23 -19.18 29.45
C SER A 424 -13.50 -18.58 30.84
N SER A 425 -14.08 -19.40 31.73
CA SER A 425 -14.12 -19.11 33.17
C SER A 425 -12.72 -19.11 33.76
N ASP A 426 -11.94 -20.11 33.36
CA ASP A 426 -10.66 -20.46 33.98
C ASP A 426 -9.52 -19.59 33.43
N TYR A 427 -8.55 -19.38 34.31
CA TYR A 427 -7.30 -18.70 33.98
C TYR A 427 -6.23 -19.71 33.60
N ILE A 428 -5.46 -19.38 32.57
CA ILE A 428 -4.30 -20.15 32.14
C ILE A 428 -3.07 -19.27 32.35
N LEU A 429 -2.01 -19.86 32.89
CA LEU A 429 -0.71 -19.22 32.99
C LEU A 429 0.10 -19.56 31.73
N VAL A 430 0.65 -18.55 31.07
CA VAL A 430 1.33 -18.69 29.78
C VAL A 430 2.68 -17.98 29.81
N SER A 431 3.73 -18.64 29.33
CA SER A 431 5.06 -18.01 29.16
C SER A 431 5.07 -17.05 27.97
N LEU A 432 5.93 -16.02 28.00
CA LEU A 432 6.14 -15.16 26.83
C LEU A 432 6.63 -15.93 25.60
N GLU A 433 7.29 -17.07 25.79
CA GLU A 433 7.78 -17.93 24.71
C GLU A 433 6.66 -18.65 23.94
N GLU A 434 5.49 -18.83 24.55
CA GLU A 434 4.35 -19.49 23.91
C GLU A 434 3.56 -18.56 22.99
N ILE A 435 3.90 -17.27 22.97
CA ILE A 435 3.22 -16.26 22.16
C ILE A 435 3.71 -16.35 20.73
N ASP A 436 2.75 -16.42 19.80
CA ASP A 436 3.02 -16.39 18.36
C ASP A 436 2.76 -14.99 17.80
N ASN A 437 1.60 -14.39 18.11
CA ASN A 437 1.25 -13.05 17.64
C ASN A 437 0.55 -12.21 18.70
N LYS A 438 0.71 -10.89 18.56
CA LYS A 438 -0.13 -9.88 19.21
C LYS A 438 -1.29 -9.50 18.30
N CYS A 439 -2.50 -9.39 18.83
CA CYS A 439 -3.71 -9.13 18.04
C CYS A 439 -4.19 -7.68 18.13
N PHE A 440 -4.73 -7.16 17.03
CA PHE A 440 -5.60 -5.98 17.03
C PHE A 440 -7.06 -6.41 17.21
N ARG A 441 -7.46 -6.66 18.46
CA ARG A 441 -8.86 -6.97 18.81
C ARG A 441 -9.76 -5.76 18.59
N MET A 442 -10.98 -5.93 18.11
CA MET A 442 -11.96 -4.84 18.03
C MET A 442 -13.40 -5.36 18.20
N PRO A 443 -14.39 -4.49 18.49
CA PRO A 443 -15.77 -4.92 18.59
C PRO A 443 -16.31 -5.45 17.26
N TYR A 444 -17.24 -6.40 17.36
CA TYR A 444 -18.04 -6.87 16.23
C TYR A 444 -19.40 -6.17 16.23
N TRP A 445 -19.76 -5.53 15.11
CA TRP A 445 -21.07 -4.93 14.92
C TRP A 445 -21.95 -5.88 14.12
N GLN A 446 -22.73 -6.70 14.83
CA GLN A 446 -23.79 -7.49 14.22
C GLN A 446 -24.88 -6.55 13.69
N ASN A 447 -25.37 -6.79 12.47
CA ASN A 447 -26.39 -6.02 11.73
C ASN A 447 -27.12 -4.96 12.57
N GLN A 448 -26.69 -3.71 12.48
CA GLN A 448 -27.57 -2.57 12.73
C GLN A 448 -28.31 -2.35 11.40
N PRO A 449 -29.63 -2.60 11.33
CA PRO A 449 -30.38 -2.42 10.10
C PRO A 449 -30.32 -0.93 9.73
N THR A 450 -29.65 -0.62 8.63
CA THR A 450 -29.92 0.63 7.92
C THR A 450 -30.94 0.28 6.84
N LEU A 451 -32.13 0.87 7.00
CA LEU A 451 -33.31 0.83 6.13
C LEU A 451 -33.03 0.42 4.67
N ASP A 452 -33.30 -0.85 4.34
CA ASP A 452 -33.99 -1.36 3.13
C ASP A 452 -33.79 -2.88 3.01
N MET A 453 -34.41 -3.64 3.92
CA MET A 453 -34.51 -5.11 3.83
C MET A 453 -35.72 -5.54 2.98
N GLN A 454 -35.72 -5.19 1.69
CA GLN A 454 -36.68 -5.74 0.72
C GLN A 454 -36.07 -6.29 -0.57
N SER A 455 -34.77 -6.61 -0.60
CA SER A 455 -34.22 -7.49 -1.64
C SER A 455 -33.77 -8.82 -1.04
N GLY A 456 -34.47 -9.89 -1.40
CA GLY A 456 -34.31 -11.25 -0.88
C GLY A 456 -33.02 -11.94 -1.33
N TYR A 457 -31.87 -11.45 -0.85
CA TYR A 457 -30.56 -12.03 -1.15
C TYR A 457 -29.71 -12.37 0.08
N PHE A 458 -30.32 -12.38 1.28
CA PHE A 458 -29.64 -12.88 2.49
C PHE A 458 -30.04 -14.33 2.74
N MET A 459 -29.15 -15.27 2.42
CA MET A 459 -29.20 -16.60 3.04
C MET A 459 -28.75 -16.45 4.51
N SER A 460 -29.54 -16.95 5.45
CA SER A 460 -29.24 -16.83 6.88
C SER A 460 -28.07 -17.72 7.28
N LYS A 461 -27.35 -17.32 8.34
CA LYS A 461 -26.25 -18.08 8.96
C LYS A 461 -26.67 -19.50 9.40
N GLU A 462 -27.96 -19.80 9.50
CA GLU A 462 -28.43 -21.13 9.90
C GLU A 462 -28.30 -22.20 8.78
N GLN A 463 -28.12 -21.82 7.51
CA GLN A 463 -28.12 -22.79 6.39
C GLN A 463 -26.75 -23.42 6.06
N PHE A 464 -25.67 -23.06 6.78
CA PHE A 464 -24.31 -23.58 6.52
C PHE A 464 -23.74 -24.50 7.61
N LYS A 465 -24.56 -24.94 8.58
CA LYS A 465 -24.11 -25.74 9.73
C LYS A 465 -23.85 -27.23 9.45
N GLU A 466 -23.59 -27.62 8.21
CA GLU A 466 -23.18 -28.98 7.85
C GLU A 466 -21.88 -29.00 7.02
N ALA A 467 -20.79 -28.45 7.57
CA ALA A 467 -19.43 -28.81 7.15
C ALA A 467 -18.40 -28.45 8.22
N GLY A 468 -18.14 -29.40 9.12
CA GLY A 468 -16.82 -29.67 9.69
C GLY A 468 -16.11 -28.57 10.51
N VAL A 469 -16.01 -28.80 11.82
CA VAL A 469 -14.91 -28.27 12.64
C VAL A 469 -13.58 -28.80 12.08
N VAL A 470 -12.66 -27.92 11.69
CA VAL A 470 -11.34 -28.33 11.16
C VAL A 470 -10.23 -27.97 12.16
N PRO A 471 -9.45 -28.95 12.63
CA PRO A 471 -8.22 -28.70 13.39
C PRO A 471 -7.15 -28.03 12.51
N ALA A 472 -6.44 -27.04 13.06
CA ALA A 472 -5.47 -26.16 12.39
C ALA A 472 -4.39 -26.87 11.56
N ASN A 473 -4.06 -28.13 11.88
CA ASN A 473 -2.90 -28.82 11.35
C ASN A 473 -3.13 -29.48 9.97
N VAL A 474 -4.40 -29.61 9.52
CA VAL A 474 -4.75 -30.30 8.26
C VAL A 474 -4.91 -29.32 7.08
N ALA A 475 -5.17 -28.04 7.35
CA ALA A 475 -5.34 -27.01 6.32
C ALA A 475 -4.03 -26.71 5.57
N THR A 476 -2.91 -26.68 6.29
CA THR A 476 -1.57 -26.40 5.74
C THR A 476 -1.09 -27.51 4.80
N ALA A 477 -1.37 -28.78 5.12
CA ALA A 477 -0.96 -29.93 4.29
C ALA A 477 -1.73 -30.03 2.97
N ARG A 478 -3.04 -29.75 2.98
CA ARG A 478 -3.87 -29.75 1.75
C ARG A 478 -3.54 -28.59 0.81
N MET A 479 -3.06 -27.46 1.34
CA MET A 479 -2.62 -26.32 0.55
C MET A 479 -1.33 -26.63 -0.22
N MET A 480 -0.33 -27.22 0.44
CA MET A 480 0.92 -27.63 -0.22
C MET A 480 0.69 -28.67 -1.33
N GLN A 481 -0.20 -29.64 -1.11
CA GLN A 481 -0.50 -30.69 -2.10
C GLN A 481 -1.25 -30.16 -3.33
N LYS A 482 -2.13 -29.16 -3.16
CA LYS A 482 -2.79 -28.46 -4.28
C LYS A 482 -1.83 -27.54 -5.05
N MET A 483 -0.84 -26.94 -4.39
CA MET A 483 0.18 -26.11 -5.04
C MET A 483 1.10 -26.92 -5.95
N MET A 484 1.54 -28.13 -5.54
CA MET A 484 2.35 -29.01 -6.40
C MET A 484 1.59 -29.47 -7.66
N THR A 485 0.29 -29.73 -7.54
CA THR A 485 -0.54 -30.20 -8.67
C THR A 485 -0.75 -29.09 -9.72
N LEU A 486 -0.91 -27.85 -9.28
CA LEU A 486 -1.06 -26.68 -10.16
C LEU A 486 0.26 -26.27 -10.82
N GLN A 487 1.39 -26.42 -10.13
CA GLN A 487 2.71 -26.14 -10.68
C GLN A 487 3.10 -27.13 -11.79
N ASN A 488 2.71 -28.40 -11.66
CA ASN A 488 2.88 -29.40 -12.72
C ASN A 488 1.98 -29.14 -13.95
N ALA A 489 0.75 -28.66 -13.74
CA ALA A 489 -0.14 -28.28 -14.85
C ALA A 489 0.36 -27.05 -15.63
N ALA A 490 0.93 -26.06 -14.94
CA ALA A 490 1.50 -24.85 -15.56
C ALA A 490 2.75 -25.16 -16.42
N ASN A 491 3.61 -26.09 -15.98
CA ASN A 491 4.76 -26.52 -16.76
C ASN A 491 4.38 -27.29 -18.04
N THR A 492 3.21 -27.93 -18.06
CA THR A 492 2.72 -28.70 -19.21
C THR A 492 2.18 -27.77 -20.33
N LEU A 493 1.71 -26.56 -19.98
CA LEU A 493 1.21 -25.57 -20.94
C LEU A 493 2.32 -24.77 -21.65
N HIS A 494 3.54 -24.74 -21.09
CA HIS A 494 4.69 -24.06 -21.69
C HIS A 494 5.32 -24.79 -22.90
N HIS A 495 4.84 -26.00 -23.24
CA HIS A 495 5.44 -26.84 -24.28
C HIS A 495 4.61 -27.09 -25.55
N SER A 496 3.51 -26.37 -25.79
CA SER A 496 2.78 -26.50 -27.08
C SER A 496 3.26 -25.49 -28.13
N GLU A 497 3.87 -26.00 -29.21
CA GLU A 497 4.43 -25.27 -30.37
C GLU A 497 3.40 -24.56 -31.28
N GLY A 498 2.26 -24.09 -30.75
CA GLY A 498 1.17 -23.54 -31.57
C GLY A 498 1.30 -22.05 -31.97
N SER A 499 2.16 -21.26 -31.33
CA SER A 499 2.08 -19.79 -31.36
C SER A 499 2.90 -19.10 -32.45
N LYS A 500 3.62 -19.82 -33.30
CA LYS A 500 4.52 -19.21 -34.32
C LYS A 500 3.87 -18.93 -35.68
N ASN A 501 2.66 -19.43 -35.97
CA ASN A 501 2.06 -19.33 -37.31
C ASN A 501 1.01 -18.23 -37.50
N LEU A 502 0.62 -17.48 -36.47
CA LEU A 502 -0.33 -16.37 -36.63
C LEU A 502 0.30 -15.05 -37.10
N TYR A 503 1.63 -14.91 -37.00
CA TYR A 503 2.32 -13.64 -37.27
C TYR A 503 2.73 -13.41 -38.73
N ARG A 504 2.49 -14.37 -39.65
CA ARG A 504 2.74 -14.18 -41.09
C ARG A 504 1.55 -13.59 -41.87
N SER A 505 0.33 -13.65 -41.34
CA SER A 505 -0.87 -13.19 -42.07
C SER A 505 -1.28 -11.74 -41.78
N MET A 506 -0.61 -11.03 -40.86
CA MET A 506 -0.93 -9.63 -40.53
C MET A 506 -0.04 -8.59 -41.23
N SER A 507 1.08 -8.99 -41.84
CA SER A 507 1.98 -8.09 -42.57
C SER A 507 1.53 -7.76 -44.01
N GLU A 508 0.48 -8.41 -44.52
CA GLU A 508 -0.01 -8.19 -45.90
C GLU A 508 -1.22 -7.24 -45.98
N LEU A 509 -1.78 -6.78 -44.85
CA LEU A 509 -2.98 -5.94 -44.81
C LEU A 509 -2.72 -4.43 -44.64
N THR A 510 -1.46 -3.97 -44.68
CA THR A 510 -1.09 -2.55 -44.64
C THR A 510 -0.43 -2.08 -45.94
N SER A 511 -1.11 -2.27 -47.08
CA SER A 511 -0.80 -1.52 -48.30
C SER A 511 -2.08 -0.86 -48.83
N SER A 512 -2.01 0.47 -48.93
CA SER A 512 -3.13 1.36 -49.28
C SER A 512 -3.60 1.17 -50.72
N PRO A 513 -4.90 1.37 -51.02
CA PRO A 513 -5.25 1.98 -52.29
C PRO A 513 -6.13 3.23 -52.16
N LYS A 514 -5.79 4.15 -53.06
CA LYS A 514 -6.35 5.46 -53.39
C LYS A 514 -7.88 5.46 -53.53
N THR A 515 -8.45 6.60 -53.17
CA THR A 515 -9.84 7.00 -53.47
C THR A 515 -10.18 6.89 -54.96
N PRO A 516 -11.46 6.60 -55.26
CA PRO A 516 -12.17 7.43 -56.22
C PRO A 516 -13.56 7.85 -55.73
N SER A 517 -13.86 9.11 -56.00
CA SER A 517 -15.17 9.74 -56.00
C SER A 517 -16.15 9.04 -56.94
N ASN A 518 -17.41 8.84 -56.51
CA ASN A 518 -18.58 9.18 -57.34
C ASN A 518 -19.91 9.19 -56.57
N ILE A 519 -20.69 10.19 -56.97
CA ILE A 519 -22.10 10.53 -56.72
C ILE A 519 -23.04 9.38 -57.04
N ILE A 520 -24.03 9.06 -56.19
CA ILE A 520 -25.42 8.70 -56.59
C ILE A 520 -26.42 9.14 -55.49
N GLN A 521 -27.53 9.70 -55.99
CA GLN A 521 -28.71 10.25 -55.33
C GLN A 521 -29.58 9.20 -54.61
N THR A 522 -30.25 9.60 -53.54
CA THR A 522 -31.62 9.13 -53.24
C THR A 522 -32.53 10.31 -52.86
N LYS A 523 -33.27 10.76 -53.88
CA LYS A 523 -34.68 11.16 -53.86
C LYS A 523 -35.52 10.14 -53.03
N ASN A 524 -36.65 10.43 -52.41
CA ASN A 524 -37.42 11.63 -52.09
C ASN A 524 -38.65 11.15 -51.28
N ILE A 525 -39.32 12.08 -50.57
CA ILE A 525 -40.77 12.04 -50.20
C ILE A 525 -41.15 11.08 -49.04
N GLY A 526 -41.83 11.50 -47.97
CA GLY A 526 -42.31 12.83 -47.60
C GLY A 526 -43.47 12.78 -46.59
N LYS A 527 -43.78 13.97 -46.06
CA LYS A 527 -45.08 14.44 -45.54
C LYS A 527 -45.52 13.93 -44.15
N SER A 528 -46.04 14.75 -43.23
CA SER A 528 -46.39 16.17 -43.26
C SER A 528 -46.83 16.73 -41.89
N ARG A 529 -46.53 18.05 -41.68
CA ARG A 529 -47.38 19.15 -41.12
C ARG A 529 -47.74 19.10 -39.62
N THR A 530 -47.79 20.17 -38.81
CA THR A 530 -47.80 21.66 -38.91
C THR A 530 -47.74 22.24 -37.46
N LYS A 531 -46.80 23.12 -37.04
CA LYS A 531 -46.80 24.62 -36.90
C LYS A 531 -47.93 25.26 -36.04
N PRO A 532 -47.81 26.50 -35.47
CA PRO A 532 -46.68 27.48 -35.40
C PRO A 532 -46.45 28.20 -34.02
N GLY A 533 -45.27 28.83 -33.79
CA GLY A 533 -45.11 30.30 -33.58
C GLY A 533 -44.99 30.71 -32.09
N ILE A 534 -43.96 31.43 -31.62
CA ILE A 534 -43.82 32.91 -31.65
C ILE A 534 -42.35 33.33 -31.37
N LEU A 535 -41.94 34.41 -32.04
CA LEU A 535 -40.65 35.13 -32.03
C LEU A 535 -40.45 36.08 -30.83
N ARG A 536 -39.17 36.38 -30.52
CA ARG A 536 -38.56 37.71 -30.22
C ARG A 536 -37.02 37.53 -30.28
N HIS A 537 -36.31 38.01 -31.32
CA HIS A 537 -35.58 39.30 -31.42
C HIS A 537 -34.89 39.74 -30.10
N THR A 538 -33.57 39.96 -30.01
CA THR A 538 -32.76 41.00 -30.72
C THR A 538 -31.23 40.78 -30.65
N GLN A 539 -30.55 41.05 -31.78
CA GLN A 539 -29.27 41.78 -32.02
C GLN A 539 -27.95 41.29 -31.34
N GLN A 540 -26.91 40.79 -32.06
CA GLN A 540 -25.85 41.49 -32.86
C GLN A 540 -25.17 42.65 -32.10
N LYS A 541 -23.84 42.92 -32.07
CA LYS A 541 -22.52 42.45 -32.61
C LYS A 541 -21.46 43.39 -31.90
N PRO A 542 -20.14 43.48 -32.24
CA PRO A 542 -19.14 42.58 -32.82
C PRO A 542 -17.73 42.62 -32.12
N LEU A 543 -16.78 41.87 -32.71
CA LEU A 543 -15.32 41.80 -32.49
C LEU A 543 -14.56 43.15 -32.60
N ILE A 544 -13.40 43.26 -31.94
CA ILE A 544 -12.21 44.00 -32.41
C ILE A 544 -10.91 43.21 -32.12
N GLN A 545 -10.01 43.25 -33.10
CA GLN A 545 -8.71 42.58 -33.26
C GLN A 545 -7.54 43.24 -32.48
N GLN A 546 -6.42 42.51 -32.39
CA GLN A 546 -5.10 42.87 -31.82
C GLN A 546 -4.42 44.07 -32.53
N PRO A 547 -3.25 44.58 -32.04
CA PRO A 547 -1.96 43.96 -32.43
C PRO A 547 -0.79 44.05 -31.40
N PHE A 548 0.25 43.29 -31.76
CA PHE A 548 1.62 43.19 -31.25
C PHE A 548 2.40 44.52 -31.09
N THR A 549 3.36 44.53 -30.16
CA THR A 549 4.63 45.28 -30.28
C THR A 549 5.79 44.59 -29.56
N GLN A 550 6.90 44.41 -30.30
CA GLN A 550 8.24 44.07 -29.85
C GLN A 550 8.97 45.32 -29.31
N GLN A 551 9.91 45.16 -28.36
CA GLN A 551 11.14 45.97 -28.17
C GLN A 551 11.92 45.35 -26.98
N GLN A 552 13.03 44.64 -27.20
CA GLN A 552 14.43 45.10 -27.25
C GLN A 552 14.99 45.66 -25.91
N GLN A 553 16.12 45.04 -25.50
CA GLN A 553 17.00 45.38 -24.37
C GLN A 553 17.61 46.79 -24.50
N PRO A 554 18.25 47.27 -23.42
CA PRO A 554 19.71 47.42 -23.52
C PRO A 554 20.50 46.94 -22.27
N LEU A 555 21.74 46.56 -22.58
CA LEU A 555 22.89 46.33 -21.70
C LEU A 555 23.45 47.63 -21.09
N THR A 556 24.39 47.46 -20.15
CA THR A 556 25.27 48.41 -19.42
C THR A 556 24.72 48.84 -18.06
N GLN A 557 25.47 48.76 -16.94
CA GLN A 557 26.90 48.60 -16.66
C GLN A 557 27.11 47.62 -15.49
#